data_AF-A0A959EY61-F1
#
_entry.id   AF-A0A959EY61-F1
#
_cell.length_a   1.000
_cell.length_b   1.000
_cell.length_c   1.000
_cell.angle_alpha   90.00
_cell.angle_beta   90.00
_cell.angle_gamma   90.00
#
_symmetry.space_group_name_H-M   'P 1'
#
loop_
_entity.id
_entity.type
_entity.pdbx_description
1 polymer ?
#
loop_
_entity_poly.entity_id
_entity_poly.type
_entity_poly.pdbx_seq_one_letter_code
_entity_poly.pdbx_strand_id
1 'polypeptide(L)'
;MATQASGVNTWLTLNGKPLLFAKGATNLAAKAVEYDYNHLRLTRGAPDGIEIRVDGQPLETEIYGRWTWRPAGFAGLYELEVSAPGFPSQKTEVRVLPSKISHERHEWMLKEIAEFSADLLFQLHSPATERVSPADLEQMQSPLRTFRLVERLMEDLAAAMAQVERMPHRALVSHTERRQWHEVNDFSAGVTPVPGPAVAIPVRHDRLPAVWPAQWDVRRGVLTYDVYENRLLKQFLWRQLLPRLYEIEDRARQEIERRKQSREAKLRNTWNDDETERIVELEAVVADCLVMQRQVIGWGSLPFLRDVRLRTQRTVPSQVLQKHPAYGRFYQVFLRFQRELRRGLNTDGFLTRIALRKMSELYEMWSVFRLTRLILFLLRRFDYQLISSEGFFRVDDEFFHFEVDRDAEIVLSKAGKRVVIRYEPTYPPMDSVPQGLVTKRRYQRTPDLAVELWEGGRATAVLIFDAKYKTEMDKGRSTFLDEDVQKMSAYHSEIAWKERHGRAYPRSAVASAYILYPGEVLEHNPHMIEVGALPFVPGPKQQDAVNQALVDLLVNAGLV
;
A
#
# COMPACT_ATOMS: atom_id res chain seq x y z
N MET A 1 33.49 -15.03 7.40
CA MET A 1 33.14 -15.47 6.03
C MET A 1 32.40 -16.79 6.16
N ALA A 2 31.09 -16.81 5.96
CA ALA A 2 30.32 -18.05 5.93
C ALA A 2 30.35 -18.57 4.48
N THR A 3 30.99 -19.72 4.28
CA THR A 3 31.03 -20.42 3.00
C THR A 3 29.60 -20.74 2.56
N GLN A 4 29.16 -20.25 1.41
CA GLN A 4 27.92 -20.72 0.78
C GLN A 4 28.01 -22.24 0.60
N ALA A 5 27.06 -22.99 1.16
CA ALA A 5 26.94 -24.41 0.93
C ALA A 5 26.52 -24.65 -0.54
N SER A 6 27.49 -24.73 -1.46
CA SER A 6 27.24 -24.93 -2.89
C SER A 6 26.55 -26.26 -3.22
N GLY A 7 26.49 -27.20 -2.27
CA GLY A 7 25.88 -28.52 -2.45
C GLY A 7 24.36 -28.51 -2.61
N VAL A 8 23.63 -27.61 -1.93
CA VAL A 8 22.14 -27.68 -1.89
C VAL A 8 21.50 -27.39 -3.25
N ASN A 9 22.14 -26.56 -4.08
CA ASN A 9 21.71 -26.29 -5.45
C ASN A 9 21.69 -27.54 -6.35
N THR A 10 22.37 -28.61 -5.91
CA THR A 10 22.34 -29.88 -6.63
C THR A 10 21.20 -30.77 -6.18
N TRP A 11 20.55 -30.55 -5.04
CA TRP A 11 19.70 -31.58 -4.43
C TRP A 11 18.37 -31.82 -5.14
N LEU A 12 17.77 -30.75 -5.69
CA LEU A 12 16.41 -30.79 -6.20
C LEU A 12 16.30 -30.15 -7.58
N THR A 13 15.40 -30.72 -8.37
CA THR A 13 14.90 -30.10 -9.59
C THR A 13 13.40 -29.84 -9.49
N LEU A 14 12.94 -28.75 -10.07
CA LEU A 14 11.53 -28.42 -10.27
C LEU A 14 11.25 -28.40 -11.77
N ASN A 15 10.28 -29.19 -12.22
CA ASN A 15 9.96 -29.40 -13.64
C ASN A 15 11.20 -29.72 -14.49
N GLY A 16 12.14 -30.49 -13.92
CA GLY A 16 13.39 -30.88 -14.57
C GLY A 16 14.48 -29.81 -14.62
N LYS A 17 14.30 -28.67 -13.94
CA LYS A 17 15.32 -27.61 -13.82
C LYS A 17 15.89 -27.55 -12.41
N PRO A 18 17.22 -27.44 -12.23
CA PRO A 18 17.83 -27.32 -10.91
C PRO A 18 17.31 -26.10 -10.15
N LEU A 19 17.06 -26.25 -8.85
CA LEU A 19 16.73 -25.15 -7.96
C LEU A 19 17.99 -24.49 -7.39
N LEU A 20 18.01 -23.17 -7.37
CA LEU A 20 19.08 -22.35 -6.79
C LEU A 20 18.63 -21.83 -5.43
N PHE A 21 19.39 -22.15 -4.38
CA PHE A 21 19.19 -21.74 -2.98
C PHE A 21 20.12 -20.58 -2.63
N ALA A 22 19.98 -19.48 -3.37
CA ALA A 22 20.68 -18.22 -3.10
C ALA A 22 19.68 -17.14 -2.68
N LYS A 23 20.13 -16.20 -1.84
CA LYS A 23 19.30 -15.07 -1.40
C LYS A 23 18.85 -14.25 -2.62
N GLY A 24 17.53 -14.13 -2.83
CA GLY A 24 16.93 -13.44 -3.97
C GLY A 24 16.80 -14.27 -5.25
N ALA A 25 17.11 -15.56 -5.22
CA ALA A 25 16.84 -16.45 -6.35
C ALA A 25 15.36 -16.79 -6.44
N THR A 26 14.72 -16.49 -7.57
CA THR A 26 13.28 -16.70 -7.80
C THR A 26 12.96 -17.96 -8.60
N ASN A 27 13.97 -18.71 -9.05
CA ASN A 27 13.83 -19.98 -9.78
C ASN A 27 12.86 -19.95 -10.98
N LEU A 28 12.69 -18.79 -11.64
CA LEU A 28 11.80 -18.61 -12.79
C LEU A 28 12.03 -19.62 -13.92
N ALA A 29 13.28 -20.05 -14.14
CA ALA A 29 13.63 -21.02 -15.17
C ALA A 29 12.92 -22.38 -15.01
N ALA A 30 12.45 -22.71 -13.80
CA ALA A 30 11.68 -23.90 -13.51
C ALA A 30 10.26 -23.87 -14.11
N LYS A 31 9.78 -22.71 -14.59
CA LYS A 31 8.49 -22.55 -15.26
C LYS A 31 7.35 -23.21 -14.47
N ALA A 32 7.32 -22.98 -13.16
CA ALA A 32 6.21 -23.47 -12.37
C ALA A 32 4.93 -22.73 -12.77
N VAL A 33 3.79 -23.42 -12.85
CA VAL A 33 2.51 -22.82 -13.29
C VAL A 33 1.45 -23.08 -12.22
N GLU A 34 0.64 -22.07 -11.92
CA GLU A 34 -0.49 -22.20 -11.00
C GLU A 34 -1.55 -23.16 -11.56
N TYR A 35 -2.31 -23.82 -10.68
CA TYR A 35 -3.32 -24.83 -11.02
C TYR A 35 -2.83 -26.04 -11.85
N ASP A 36 -1.56 -26.08 -12.24
CA ASP A 36 -0.90 -27.19 -12.92
C ASP A 36 -0.05 -28.00 -11.93
N TYR A 37 0.28 -29.23 -12.31
CA TYR A 37 1.11 -30.13 -11.52
C TYR A 37 2.58 -29.83 -11.76
N ASN A 38 3.24 -29.28 -10.75
CA ASN A 38 4.67 -29.02 -10.75
C ASN A 38 5.40 -30.18 -10.06
N HIS A 39 6.48 -30.65 -10.67
CA HIS A 39 7.15 -31.87 -10.22
C HIS A 39 8.52 -31.56 -9.62
N LEU A 40 8.66 -31.84 -8.32
CA LEU A 40 9.92 -31.79 -7.60
C LEU A 40 10.57 -33.18 -7.62
N ARG A 41 11.86 -33.25 -7.95
CA ARG A 41 12.61 -34.52 -7.96
C ARG A 41 13.98 -34.37 -7.31
N LEU A 42 14.35 -35.36 -6.51
CA LEU A 42 15.72 -35.51 -6.02
C LEU A 42 16.68 -35.76 -7.18
N THR A 43 17.89 -35.24 -7.04
CA THR A 43 19.01 -35.62 -7.90
C THR A 43 19.91 -36.63 -7.20
N ARG A 44 20.89 -37.17 -7.94
CA ARG A 44 21.90 -38.10 -7.41
C ARG A 44 22.83 -37.49 -6.35
N GLY A 45 22.88 -36.17 -6.23
CA GLY A 45 23.74 -35.47 -5.26
C GLY A 45 23.04 -35.13 -3.95
N ALA A 46 21.79 -35.53 -3.78
CA ALA A 46 20.97 -35.15 -2.65
C ALA A 46 21.15 -36.12 -1.46
N PRO A 47 21.19 -35.62 -0.20
CA PRO A 47 21.19 -36.46 1.00
C PRO A 47 19.86 -37.19 1.19
N ASP A 48 19.89 -38.27 1.97
CA ASP A 48 18.69 -39.01 2.39
C ASP A 48 17.90 -38.27 3.48
N GLY A 49 16.60 -38.55 3.57
CA GLY A 49 15.70 -37.93 4.54
C GLY A 49 15.31 -36.47 4.22
N ILE A 50 15.30 -36.06 2.95
CA ILE A 50 14.88 -34.71 2.56
C ILE A 50 13.38 -34.52 2.80
N GLU A 51 13.06 -33.44 3.50
CA GLU A 51 11.71 -32.90 3.65
C GLU A 51 11.62 -31.57 2.90
N ILE A 52 10.50 -31.36 2.19
CA ILE A 52 10.22 -30.14 1.45
C ILE A 52 9.00 -29.49 2.08
N ARG A 53 9.09 -28.18 2.35
CA ARG A 53 7.97 -27.34 2.75
C ARG A 53 7.77 -26.21 1.75
N VAL A 54 6.52 -25.91 1.43
CA VAL A 54 6.13 -24.76 0.62
C VAL A 54 5.27 -23.85 1.49
N ASP A 55 5.71 -22.60 1.67
CA ASP A 55 5.11 -21.62 2.60
C ASP A 55 4.84 -22.19 4.00
N GLY A 56 5.79 -23.00 4.50
CA GLY A 56 5.70 -23.64 5.81
C GLY A 56 4.83 -24.90 5.86
N GLN A 57 4.11 -25.27 4.79
CA GLN A 57 3.35 -26.51 4.73
C GLN A 57 4.19 -27.66 4.17
N PRO A 58 4.25 -28.82 4.83
CA PRO A 58 4.98 -29.98 4.32
C PRO A 58 4.35 -30.49 3.03
N LEU A 59 5.19 -30.75 2.03
CA LEU A 59 4.76 -31.35 0.78
C LEU A 59 4.77 -32.87 0.91
N GLU A 60 3.58 -33.46 0.90
CA GLU A 60 3.43 -34.91 0.98
C GLU A 60 3.84 -35.60 -0.33
N THR A 61 4.29 -36.85 -0.23
CA THR A 61 4.56 -37.69 -1.40
C THR A 61 4.29 -39.16 -1.11
N GLU A 62 3.75 -39.86 -2.10
CA GLU A 62 3.61 -41.33 -2.12
C GLU A 62 4.93 -42.03 -2.46
N ILE A 63 5.85 -41.35 -3.15
CA ILE A 63 7.12 -41.91 -3.61
C ILE A 63 8.25 -40.97 -3.19
N TYR A 64 9.03 -41.41 -2.20
CA TYR A 64 10.18 -40.65 -1.72
C TYR A 64 11.11 -40.28 -2.88
N GLY A 65 11.46 -38.99 -2.95
CA GLY A 65 12.28 -38.42 -4.01
C GLY A 65 11.50 -37.85 -5.20
N ARG A 66 10.18 -37.97 -5.22
CA ARG A 66 9.32 -37.35 -6.22
C ARG A 66 8.12 -36.70 -5.54
N TRP A 67 8.04 -35.38 -5.55
CA TRP A 67 6.87 -34.68 -5.04
C TRP A 67 6.09 -34.03 -6.18
N THR A 68 4.79 -33.92 -5.96
CA THR A 68 3.91 -33.18 -6.86
C THR A 68 3.34 -32.02 -6.08
N TRP A 69 3.54 -30.82 -6.60
CA TRP A 69 3.05 -29.58 -6.02
C TRP A 69 2.13 -28.89 -6.99
N ARG A 70 0.89 -28.68 -6.57
CA ARG A 70 -0.12 -27.94 -7.33
C ARG A 70 -0.42 -26.65 -6.59
N PRO A 71 0.18 -25.50 -6.97
CA PRO A 71 -0.12 -24.22 -6.35
C PRO A 71 -1.57 -23.84 -6.67
N ALA A 72 -2.46 -24.12 -5.72
CA ALA A 72 -3.87 -23.75 -5.76
C ALA A 72 -4.14 -22.39 -5.11
N GLY A 73 -3.11 -21.77 -4.50
CA GLY A 73 -3.18 -20.48 -3.86
C GLY A 73 -3.21 -19.33 -4.86
N PHE A 74 -2.16 -19.23 -5.71
CA PHE A 74 -1.95 -18.15 -6.69
C PHE A 74 -0.69 -18.30 -7.55
N ALA A 75 -0.59 -17.56 -8.66
CA ALA A 75 0.68 -17.26 -9.33
C ALA A 75 1.41 -16.09 -8.65
N GLY A 76 2.69 -16.29 -8.28
CA GLY A 76 3.48 -15.35 -7.48
C GLY A 76 4.78 -15.99 -6.99
N LEU A 77 5.42 -15.42 -5.96
CA LEU A 77 6.59 -16.04 -5.30
C LEU A 77 6.15 -16.90 -4.13
N TYR A 78 6.65 -18.13 -4.08
CA TYR A 78 6.46 -19.08 -2.96
C TYR A 78 7.80 -19.32 -2.27
N GLU A 79 7.81 -19.40 -0.93
CA GLU A 79 8.98 -19.82 -0.18
C GLU A 79 9.06 -21.35 -0.17
N LEU A 80 10.16 -21.89 -0.69
CA LEU A 80 10.48 -23.30 -0.65
C LEU A 80 11.60 -23.54 0.35
N GLU A 81 11.29 -24.30 1.39
CA GLU A 81 12.22 -24.69 2.45
C GLU A 81 12.57 -26.18 2.34
N VAL A 82 13.85 -26.49 2.41
CA VAL A 82 14.38 -27.86 2.32
C VAL A 82 15.22 -28.15 3.54
N SER A 83 14.89 -29.25 4.22
CA SER A 83 15.63 -29.74 5.37
C SER A 83 16.06 -31.19 5.16
N ALA A 84 17.26 -31.54 5.63
CA ALA A 84 17.78 -32.90 5.63
C ALA A 84 18.52 -33.16 6.95
N PRO A 85 18.50 -34.40 7.49
CA PRO A 85 19.24 -34.76 8.70
C PRO A 85 20.74 -34.41 8.59
N GLY A 86 21.26 -33.67 9.56
CA GLY A 86 22.67 -33.28 9.59
C GLY A 86 23.03 -32.07 8.71
N PHE A 87 22.06 -31.46 8.02
CA PHE A 87 22.26 -30.23 7.24
C PHE A 87 21.38 -29.09 7.74
N PRO A 88 21.86 -27.83 7.68
CA PRO A 88 21.02 -26.67 8.01
C PRO A 88 19.92 -26.50 6.96
N SER A 89 18.70 -26.18 7.43
CA SER A 89 17.58 -25.85 6.55
C SER A 89 17.95 -24.72 5.58
N GLN A 90 17.61 -24.90 4.30
CA GLN A 90 17.85 -23.93 3.25
C GLN A 90 16.53 -23.44 2.68
N LYS A 91 16.47 -22.15 2.38
CA LYS A 91 15.29 -21.50 1.82
C LYS A 91 15.61 -20.91 0.46
N THR A 92 14.64 -20.96 -0.43
CA THR A 92 14.67 -20.27 -1.72
C THR A 92 13.28 -19.84 -2.14
N GLU A 93 13.19 -18.98 -3.15
CA GLU A 93 11.91 -18.53 -3.69
C GLU A 93 11.64 -19.19 -5.05
N VAL A 94 10.41 -19.59 -5.29
CA VAL A 94 9.95 -20.15 -6.57
C VAL A 94 8.88 -19.26 -7.15
N ARG A 95 9.14 -18.70 -8.33
CA ARG A 95 8.17 -17.92 -9.11
C ARG A 95 7.25 -18.86 -9.87
N VAL A 96 5.98 -18.86 -9.47
CA VAL A 96 4.87 -19.52 -10.15
C VAL A 96 4.24 -18.56 -11.15
N LEU A 97 4.09 -19.01 -12.39
CA LEU A 97 3.54 -18.25 -13.50
C LEU A 97 2.01 -18.39 -13.55
N PRO A 98 1.30 -17.33 -13.98
CA PRO A 98 -0.14 -17.38 -14.20
C PRO A 98 -0.49 -18.34 -15.35
N SER A 99 -1.63 -19.02 -15.21
CA SER A 99 -2.11 -19.99 -16.19
C SER A 99 -3.14 -19.40 -17.16
N LYS A 100 -3.94 -18.41 -16.70
CA LYS A 100 -5.08 -17.86 -17.45
C LYS A 100 -4.79 -16.54 -18.14
N ILE A 101 -3.73 -15.85 -17.72
CA ILE A 101 -3.23 -14.63 -18.37
C ILE A 101 -1.76 -14.83 -18.73
N SER A 102 -1.33 -14.25 -19.85
CA SER A 102 0.09 -14.30 -20.23
C SER A 102 0.93 -13.52 -19.23
N HIS A 103 2.21 -13.87 -19.11
CA HIS A 103 3.17 -13.14 -18.28
C HIS A 103 3.20 -11.64 -18.62
N GLU A 104 3.19 -11.29 -19.91
CA GLU A 104 3.12 -9.89 -20.36
C GLU A 104 1.87 -9.19 -19.83
N ARG A 105 0.69 -9.83 -19.91
CA ARG A 105 -0.55 -9.26 -19.38
C ARG A 105 -0.53 -9.13 -17.86
N HIS A 106 0.10 -10.06 -17.15
CA HIS A 106 0.29 -9.95 -15.71
C HIS A 106 1.14 -8.73 -15.34
N GLU A 107 2.26 -8.50 -16.03
CA GLU A 107 3.09 -7.31 -15.80
C GLU A 107 2.33 -6.01 -16.14
N TRP A 108 1.51 -6.01 -17.20
CA TRP A 108 0.59 -4.91 -17.48
C TRP A 108 -0.42 -4.67 -16.37
N MET A 109 -1.00 -5.74 -15.80
CA MET A 109 -1.94 -5.64 -14.69
C MET A 109 -1.29 -4.99 -13.46
N LEU A 110 -0.08 -5.44 -13.10
CA LEU A 110 0.69 -4.86 -11.99
C LEU A 110 1.01 -3.38 -12.24
N LYS A 111 1.38 -3.03 -13.47
CA LYS A 111 1.62 -1.65 -13.89
C LYS A 111 0.36 -0.80 -13.75
N GLU A 112 -0.78 -1.25 -14.29
CA GLU A 112 -2.05 -0.51 -14.19
C GLU A 112 -2.51 -0.38 -12.73
N ILE A 113 -2.36 -1.41 -11.89
CA ILE A 113 -2.63 -1.31 -10.44
C ILE A 113 -1.74 -0.23 -9.80
N ALA A 114 -0.45 -0.19 -10.13
CA ALA A 114 0.46 0.84 -9.63
C ALA A 114 0.09 2.25 -10.12
N GLU A 115 -0.36 2.39 -11.37
CA GLU A 115 -0.88 3.66 -11.89
C GLU A 115 -2.15 4.11 -11.15
N PHE A 116 -3.13 3.21 -10.93
CA PHE A 116 -4.33 3.52 -10.14
C PHE A 116 -3.97 3.96 -8.72
N SER A 117 -3.00 3.28 -8.12
CA SER A 117 -2.48 3.57 -6.78
C SER A 117 -1.88 4.98 -6.71
N ALA A 118 -1.13 5.38 -7.74
CA ALA A 118 -0.55 6.70 -7.85
C ALA A 118 -1.64 7.78 -8.05
N ASP A 119 -2.52 7.61 -9.03
CA ASP A 119 -3.63 8.54 -9.33
C ASP A 119 -4.50 8.82 -8.09
N LEU A 120 -4.74 7.78 -7.30
CA LEU A 120 -5.52 7.85 -6.08
C LEU A 120 -4.83 8.64 -4.96
N LEU A 121 -3.53 8.41 -4.73
CA LEU A 121 -2.75 9.17 -3.75
C LEU A 121 -2.81 10.68 -4.06
N PHE A 122 -2.90 11.05 -5.33
CA PHE A 122 -3.07 12.45 -5.74
C PHE A 122 -4.49 12.98 -5.48
N GLN A 123 -5.53 12.20 -5.79
CA GLN A 123 -6.93 12.61 -5.57
C GLN A 123 -7.28 12.81 -4.09
N LEU A 124 -6.74 11.99 -3.19
CA LEU A 124 -6.99 12.11 -1.74
C LEU A 124 -6.27 13.30 -1.08
N HIS A 125 -5.32 13.93 -1.76
CA HIS A 125 -4.44 14.95 -1.16
C HIS A 125 -4.36 16.28 -1.92
N SER A 126 -4.99 16.41 -3.09
CA SER A 126 -5.13 17.68 -3.81
C SER A 126 -6.56 18.23 -3.67
N PRO A 127 -6.75 19.44 -3.12
CA PRO A 127 -8.03 20.16 -3.19
C PRO A 127 -8.40 20.63 -4.60
N ALA A 128 -7.59 20.33 -5.61
CA ALA A 128 -7.80 20.74 -6.99
C ALA A 128 -7.72 19.52 -7.94
N THR A 129 -8.79 19.36 -8.70
CA THR A 129 -8.96 18.46 -9.85
C THR A 129 -7.86 18.68 -10.90
N GLU A 130 -6.73 18.00 -10.78
CA GLU A 130 -5.78 17.81 -11.88
C GLU A 130 -5.57 16.31 -12.09
N ARG A 131 -5.91 15.83 -13.29
CA ARG A 131 -5.63 14.46 -13.74
C ARG A 131 -4.16 14.36 -14.10
N VAL A 132 -3.47 13.33 -13.61
CA VAL A 132 -2.09 13.02 -13.97
C VAL A 132 -2.08 12.34 -15.35
N SER A 133 -1.24 12.79 -16.27
CA SER A 133 -1.03 12.11 -17.57
C SER A 133 0.05 11.02 -17.47
N PRO A 134 0.10 10.05 -18.39
CA PRO A 134 1.19 9.05 -18.45
C PRO A 134 2.59 9.68 -18.61
N ALA A 135 2.67 10.84 -19.28
CA ALA A 135 3.92 11.61 -19.38
C ALA A 135 4.32 12.23 -18.03
N ASP A 136 3.34 12.61 -17.20
CA ASP A 136 3.60 13.05 -15.83
C ASP A 136 4.04 11.88 -14.94
N LEU A 137 3.56 10.65 -15.17
CA LEU A 137 3.99 9.44 -14.46
C LEU A 137 5.45 9.04 -14.78
N GLU A 138 5.88 9.14 -16.03
CA GLU A 138 7.31 8.97 -16.41
C GLU A 138 8.19 10.10 -15.85
N GLN A 139 7.70 11.34 -15.83
CA GLN A 139 8.38 12.45 -15.17
C GLN A 139 8.35 12.36 -13.63
N MET A 140 7.34 11.72 -13.03
CA MET A 140 7.23 11.44 -11.59
C MET A 140 8.28 10.42 -11.13
N GLN A 141 8.73 9.53 -12.00
CA GLN A 141 9.79 8.55 -11.71
C GLN A 141 11.20 9.13 -11.90
N SER A 142 11.34 10.37 -12.37
CA SER A 142 12.66 10.98 -12.61
C SER A 142 13.35 11.37 -11.29
N PRO A 143 14.59 10.91 -11.02
CA PRO A 143 15.38 11.33 -9.87
C PRO A 143 15.49 12.85 -9.75
N LEU A 144 15.53 13.57 -10.88
CA LEU A 144 15.67 15.01 -10.95
C LEU A 144 14.45 15.79 -10.44
N ARG A 145 13.22 15.27 -10.64
CA ARG A 145 12.02 15.90 -10.09
C ARG A 145 11.94 15.70 -8.57
N THR A 146 12.21 14.48 -8.12
CA THR A 146 12.24 14.15 -6.68
C THR A 146 13.32 14.98 -5.97
N PHE A 147 14.48 15.13 -6.59
CA PHE A 147 15.56 15.99 -6.10
C PHE A 147 15.12 17.45 -5.98
N ARG A 148 14.52 18.07 -7.01
CA ARG A 148 14.05 19.46 -6.95
C ARG A 148 13.02 19.70 -5.84
N LEU A 149 12.18 18.71 -5.53
CA LEU A 149 11.25 18.79 -4.39
C LEU A 149 11.99 18.76 -3.05
N VAL A 150 12.96 17.84 -2.91
CA VAL A 150 13.80 17.76 -1.70
C VAL A 150 14.65 19.01 -1.53
N GLU A 151 15.22 19.55 -2.59
CA GLU A 151 16.03 20.76 -2.59
C GLU A 151 15.27 21.95 -1.98
N ARG A 152 14.06 22.23 -2.47
CA ARG A 152 13.19 23.28 -1.89
C ARG A 152 12.83 23.01 -0.43
N LEU A 153 12.56 21.75 -0.09
CA LEU A 153 12.28 21.36 1.30
C LEU A 153 13.50 21.54 2.21
N MET A 154 14.70 21.30 1.70
CA MET A 154 15.96 21.47 2.41
C MET A 154 16.24 22.95 2.69
N GLU A 155 15.93 23.86 1.77
CA GLU A 155 16.00 25.31 1.99
C GLU A 155 15.06 25.76 3.11
N ASP A 156 13.78 25.36 3.04
CA ASP A 156 12.79 25.68 4.06
C ASP A 156 13.16 25.06 5.42
N LEU A 157 13.68 23.83 5.42
CA LEU A 157 14.14 23.14 6.62
C LEU A 157 15.34 23.84 7.24
N ALA A 158 16.29 24.32 6.44
CA ALA A 158 17.45 25.03 6.92
C ALA A 158 17.07 26.31 7.66
N ALA A 159 16.12 27.07 7.10
CA ALA A 159 15.57 28.26 7.76
C ALA A 159 14.86 27.91 9.08
N ALA A 160 14.10 26.81 9.12
CA ALA A 160 13.46 26.34 10.35
C ALA A 160 14.48 25.89 11.40
N MET A 161 15.49 25.12 11.00
CA MET A 161 16.55 24.61 11.87
C MET A 161 17.37 25.73 12.51
N ALA A 162 17.73 26.76 11.74
CA ALA A 162 18.44 27.92 12.27
C ALA A 162 17.68 28.65 13.39
N GLN A 163 16.35 28.58 13.39
CA GLN A 163 15.53 29.17 14.45
C GLN A 163 15.34 28.24 15.64
N VAL A 164 15.13 26.95 15.39
CA VAL A 164 15.03 25.94 16.44
C VAL A 164 16.33 25.88 17.25
N GLU A 165 17.48 25.97 16.60
CA GLU A 165 18.78 25.97 17.27
C GLU A 165 18.98 27.17 18.20
N ARG A 166 18.48 28.36 17.83
CA ARG A 166 18.57 29.57 18.65
C ARG A 166 17.72 29.51 19.91
N MET A 167 16.56 28.86 19.84
CA MET A 167 15.62 28.74 20.96
C MET A 167 14.94 27.37 20.98
N PRO A 168 15.69 26.31 21.35
CA PRO A 168 15.15 24.96 21.38
C PRO A 168 14.12 24.83 22.49
N HIS A 169 13.00 24.18 22.17
CA HIS A 169 11.95 23.91 23.13
C HIS A 169 12.49 22.97 24.22
N ARG A 170 12.17 23.32 25.46
CA ARG A 170 12.60 22.62 26.67
C ARG A 170 11.45 22.57 27.66
N ALA A 171 11.37 21.48 28.40
CA ALA A 171 10.41 21.32 29.48
C ALA A 171 11.14 21.20 30.82
N LEU A 172 10.49 21.69 31.88
CA LEU A 172 10.95 21.46 33.25
C LEU A 172 10.42 20.10 33.70
N VAL A 173 11.32 19.17 33.99
CA VAL A 173 10.96 17.87 34.57
C VAL A 173 11.44 17.83 36.02
N SER A 174 10.52 17.52 36.93
CA SER A 174 10.84 17.31 38.33
C SER A 174 11.41 15.91 38.54
N HIS A 175 12.58 15.83 39.16
CA HIS A 175 13.09 14.59 39.73
C HIS A 175 13.15 14.72 41.25
N THR A 176 12.95 13.62 41.95
CA THR A 176 13.09 13.57 43.41
C THR A 176 14.50 13.10 43.75
N GLU A 177 15.22 13.90 44.52
CA GLU A 177 16.56 13.60 45.01
C GLU A 177 16.51 13.43 46.53
N ARG A 178 17.16 12.39 47.07
CA ARG A 178 17.23 12.16 48.50
C ARG A 178 18.43 12.90 49.08
N ARG A 179 18.18 13.74 50.08
CA ARG A 179 19.20 14.58 50.74
C ARG A 179 19.17 14.44 52.24
N GLN A 180 20.29 14.73 52.88
CA GLN A 180 20.33 14.86 54.33
C GLN A 180 19.67 16.17 54.78
N TRP A 181 19.14 16.19 55.99
CA TRP A 181 18.38 17.34 56.52
C TRP A 181 19.16 18.67 56.45
N HIS A 182 20.50 18.64 56.59
CA HIS A 182 21.36 19.83 56.54
C HIS A 182 21.73 20.27 55.11
N GLU A 183 21.43 19.45 54.09
CA GLU A 183 21.66 19.76 52.67
C GLU A 183 20.39 20.35 52.01
N VAL A 184 19.29 20.45 52.75
CA VAL A 184 18.02 21.04 52.32
C VAL A 184 18.03 22.52 52.67
N ASN A 185 18.09 23.37 51.65
CA ASN A 185 18.16 24.83 51.83
C ASN A 185 16.79 25.49 52.06
N ASP A 186 15.70 24.85 51.62
CA ASP A 186 14.34 25.38 51.72
C ASP A 186 13.33 24.24 51.94
N PHE A 187 12.59 24.31 53.05
CA PHE A 187 11.56 23.34 53.43
C PHE A 187 10.19 23.83 52.94
N SER A 188 9.90 23.56 51.66
CA SER A 188 8.64 23.93 51.00
C SER A 188 7.76 22.70 50.74
N ALA A 189 6.58 22.92 50.13
CA ALA A 189 5.63 21.85 49.78
C ALA A 189 6.20 20.77 48.82
N GLY A 190 7.36 21.01 48.20
CA GLY A 190 8.06 20.06 47.34
C GLY A 190 9.05 19.14 48.07
N VAL A 191 9.14 19.26 49.40
CA VAL A 191 10.10 18.52 50.24
C VAL A 191 9.32 17.61 51.18
N THR A 192 9.55 16.31 51.08
CA THR A 192 8.83 15.29 51.85
C THR A 192 9.77 14.52 52.77
N PRO A 193 9.43 14.36 54.06
CA PRO A 193 10.27 13.61 54.99
C PRO A 193 10.31 12.13 54.61
N VAL A 194 11.48 11.53 54.65
CA VAL A 194 11.65 10.08 54.46
C VAL A 194 11.57 9.40 55.83
N PRO A 195 10.67 8.42 56.03
CA PRO A 195 10.62 7.67 57.29
C PRO A 195 11.94 6.96 57.57
N GLY A 196 12.48 7.11 58.79
CA GLY A 196 13.78 6.51 59.13
C GLY A 196 14.49 7.18 60.31
N PRO A 197 15.83 7.09 60.37
CA PRO A 197 16.65 7.70 61.41
C PRO A 197 16.34 9.18 61.58
N ALA A 198 16.33 9.67 62.81
CA ALA A 198 15.95 11.03 63.14
C ALA A 198 17.06 11.73 63.93
N VAL A 199 17.26 13.01 63.67
CA VAL A 199 18.34 13.84 64.22
C VAL A 199 17.73 14.85 65.18
N ALA A 200 18.33 14.97 66.37
CA ALA A 200 17.94 15.97 67.35
C ALA A 200 18.39 17.36 66.90
N ILE A 201 17.49 18.34 66.92
CA ILE A 201 17.85 19.71 66.56
C ILE A 201 18.29 20.46 67.82
N PRO A 202 19.48 21.10 67.82
CA PRO A 202 20.06 21.71 69.02
C PRO A 202 19.32 22.96 69.51
N VAL A 203 18.50 23.60 68.67
CA VAL A 203 17.70 24.79 69.05
C VAL A 203 16.23 24.38 69.23
N ARG A 204 15.75 24.38 70.48
CA ARG A 204 14.33 24.18 70.78
C ARG A 204 13.55 25.44 70.46
N HIS A 205 12.65 25.35 69.48
CA HIS A 205 11.57 26.31 69.27
C HIS A 205 10.25 25.65 69.64
N ASP A 206 9.40 26.35 70.40
CA ASP A 206 8.12 25.81 70.92
C ASP A 206 7.12 25.37 69.84
N ARG A 207 7.36 25.74 68.57
CA ARG A 207 6.50 25.43 67.42
C ARG A 207 7.10 24.40 66.44
N LEU A 208 8.31 23.89 66.70
CA LEU A 208 8.98 22.92 65.82
C LEU A 208 9.25 21.61 66.55
N PRO A 209 9.20 20.45 65.86
CA PRO A 209 9.56 19.17 66.47
C PRO A 209 11.01 19.16 66.96
N ALA A 210 11.25 18.57 68.14
CA ALA A 210 12.59 18.44 68.73
C ALA A 210 13.51 17.50 67.94
N VAL A 211 12.94 16.68 67.05
CA VAL A 211 13.64 15.69 66.24
C VAL A 211 13.13 15.77 64.81
N TRP A 212 14.05 15.78 63.85
CA TRP A 212 13.73 15.81 62.42
C TRP A 212 14.20 14.53 61.73
N PRO A 213 13.50 14.04 60.70
CA PRO A 213 14.01 12.98 59.85
C PRO A 213 15.39 13.32 59.29
N ALA A 214 16.32 12.37 59.31
CA ALA A 214 17.67 12.56 58.80
C ALA A 214 17.67 12.80 57.29
N GLN A 215 16.72 12.20 56.56
CA GLN A 215 16.64 12.24 55.11
C GLN A 215 15.31 12.80 54.62
N TRP A 216 15.40 13.54 53.52
CA TRP A 216 14.29 14.20 52.87
C TRP A 216 14.35 13.99 51.36
N ASP A 217 13.19 13.74 50.77
CA ASP A 217 13.01 13.65 49.33
C ASP A 217 12.68 15.05 48.81
N VAL A 218 13.59 15.64 48.04
CA VAL A 218 13.50 17.01 47.52
C VAL A 218 13.19 16.97 46.03
N ARG A 219 12.08 17.59 45.62
CA ARG A 219 11.76 17.75 44.19
C ARG A 219 12.60 18.87 43.58
N ARG A 220 13.43 18.51 42.59
CA ARG A 220 14.24 19.45 41.81
C ARG A 220 13.81 19.46 40.35
N GLY A 221 13.52 20.65 39.83
CA GLY A 221 13.26 20.84 38.40
C GLY A 221 14.57 20.89 37.61
N VAL A 222 14.71 20.04 36.59
CA VAL A 222 15.80 20.10 35.61
C VAL A 222 15.20 20.32 34.24
N LEU A 223 15.80 21.24 33.49
CA LEU A 223 15.42 21.49 32.11
C LEU A 223 15.88 20.31 31.25
N THR A 224 14.97 19.75 30.47
CA THR A 224 15.27 18.73 29.48
C THR A 224 14.85 19.19 28.09
N TYR A 225 15.68 18.83 27.10
CA TYR A 225 15.35 18.97 25.69
C TYR A 225 14.65 17.73 25.12
N ASP A 226 14.48 16.66 25.93
CA ASP A 226 13.81 15.43 25.53
C ASP A 226 12.28 15.58 25.55
N VAL A 227 11.80 16.56 24.79
CA VAL A 227 10.40 16.92 24.59
C VAL A 227 9.89 16.34 23.28
N TYR A 228 8.56 16.22 23.17
CA TYR A 228 7.89 15.61 22.03
C TYR A 228 8.36 16.17 20.67
N GLU A 229 8.48 17.49 20.57
CA GLU A 229 8.83 18.22 19.35
C GLU A 229 10.26 17.91 18.89
N ASN A 230 11.20 17.88 19.82
CA ASN A 230 12.60 17.56 19.53
C ASN A 230 12.78 16.09 19.17
N ARG A 231 12.01 15.19 19.80
CA ARG A 231 12.00 13.77 19.43
C ARG A 231 11.48 13.58 18.01
N LEU A 232 10.40 14.27 17.63
CA LEU A 232 9.84 14.25 16.28
C LEU A 232 10.84 14.79 15.25
N LEU A 233 11.48 15.93 15.55
CA LEU A 233 12.50 16.52 14.69
C LEU A 233 13.68 15.56 14.49
N LYS A 234 14.23 15.00 15.57
CA LYS A 234 15.34 14.03 15.50
C LYS A 234 14.93 12.79 14.69
N GLN A 235 13.73 12.27 14.92
CA GLN A 235 13.21 11.15 14.15
C GLN A 235 13.08 11.48 12.66
N PHE A 236 12.53 12.65 12.31
CA PHE A 236 12.40 13.09 10.93
C PHE A 236 13.76 13.16 10.22
N LEU A 237 14.75 13.81 10.84
CA LEU A 237 16.10 13.93 10.27
C LEU A 237 16.74 12.55 10.05
N TRP A 238 16.79 11.71 11.08
CA TRP A 238 17.56 10.46 11.05
C TRP A 238 16.84 9.28 10.38
N ARG A 239 15.51 9.18 10.51
CA ARG A 239 14.75 8.00 10.06
C ARG A 239 13.96 8.22 8.79
N GLN A 240 13.83 9.46 8.31
CA GLN A 240 13.00 9.76 7.14
C GLN A 240 13.78 10.52 6.07
N LEU A 241 14.29 11.70 6.42
CA LEU A 241 14.95 12.56 5.45
C LEU A 241 16.31 12.00 5.00
N LEU A 242 17.16 11.58 5.95
CA LEU A 242 18.48 11.06 5.63
C LEU A 242 18.44 9.78 4.77
N PRO A 243 17.63 8.75 5.08
CA PRO A 243 17.47 7.59 4.20
C PRO A 243 16.96 7.96 2.81
N ARG A 244 16.05 8.95 2.71
CA ARG A 244 15.51 9.39 1.42
C ARG A 244 16.57 10.08 0.55
N LEU A 245 17.48 10.84 1.15
CA LEU A 245 18.60 11.44 0.43
C LEU A 245 19.57 10.38 -0.12
N TYR A 246 19.84 9.32 0.64
CA TYR A 246 20.63 8.18 0.14
C TYR A 246 19.94 7.46 -1.01
N GLU A 247 18.61 7.29 -0.95
CA GLU A 247 17.84 6.66 -2.01
C GLU A 247 17.86 7.47 -3.31
N ILE A 248 17.73 8.80 -3.23
CA ILE A 248 17.80 9.69 -4.42
C ILE A 248 19.20 9.65 -5.02
N GLU A 249 20.24 9.67 -4.19
CA GLU A 249 21.62 9.56 -4.64
C GLU A 249 21.87 8.23 -5.39
N ASP A 250 21.47 7.10 -4.80
CA ASP A 250 21.66 5.78 -5.39
C ASP A 250 20.92 5.63 -6.72
N ARG A 251 19.66 6.09 -6.78
CA ARG A 251 18.87 6.10 -8.03
C ARG A 251 19.52 6.99 -9.10
N ALA A 252 20.03 8.17 -8.72
CA ALA A 252 20.73 9.04 -9.66
C ALA A 252 22.01 8.39 -10.21
N ARG A 253 22.79 7.70 -9.35
CA ARG A 253 23.99 6.95 -9.76
C ARG A 253 23.65 5.82 -10.74
N GLN A 254 22.62 5.03 -10.44
CA GLN A 254 22.18 3.95 -11.32
C GLN A 254 21.73 4.48 -12.69
N GLU A 255 20.99 5.60 -12.72
CA GLU A 255 20.56 6.22 -13.96
C GLU A 255 21.73 6.80 -14.77
N ILE A 256 22.74 7.39 -14.10
CA ILE A 256 23.99 7.83 -14.74
C ILE A 256 24.68 6.66 -15.44
N GLU A 257 24.85 5.52 -14.75
CA GLU A 257 25.51 4.35 -15.32
C GLU A 257 24.73 3.79 -16.53
N ARG A 258 23.40 3.71 -16.42
CA ARG A 258 22.54 3.29 -17.54
C ARG A 258 22.70 4.21 -18.76
N ARG A 259 22.74 5.54 -18.53
CA ARG A 259 22.89 6.53 -19.60
C ARG A 259 24.30 6.55 -20.20
N LYS A 260 25.35 6.34 -19.39
CA LYS A 260 26.73 6.18 -19.88
C LYS A 260 26.84 4.98 -20.83
N GLN A 261 26.27 3.83 -20.44
CA GLN A 261 26.22 2.63 -21.29
C GLN A 261 25.41 2.86 -22.58
N SER A 262 24.26 3.55 -22.49
CA SER A 262 23.45 3.91 -23.66
C SER A 262 24.19 4.83 -24.62
N ARG A 263 24.87 5.87 -24.09
CA ARG A 263 25.69 6.80 -24.85
C ARG A 263 26.83 6.09 -25.59
N GLU A 264 27.55 5.18 -24.93
CA GLU A 264 28.59 4.37 -25.57
C GLU A 264 28.04 3.50 -26.71
N ALA A 265 26.86 2.91 -26.53
CA ALA A 265 26.19 2.14 -27.59
C ALA A 265 25.73 3.03 -28.76
N LYS A 266 25.22 4.24 -28.49
CA LYS A 266 24.78 5.22 -29.50
C LYS A 266 25.98 5.79 -30.29
N LEU A 267 27.09 6.09 -29.62
CA LEU A 267 28.34 6.56 -30.24
C LEU A 267 28.95 5.51 -31.19
N ARG A 268 28.88 4.22 -30.83
CA ARG A 268 29.32 3.11 -31.69
C ARG A 268 28.48 2.94 -32.96
N ASN A 269 27.23 3.39 -32.94
CA ASN A 269 26.28 3.21 -34.05
C ASN A 269 26.02 4.51 -34.85
N THR A 270 26.68 5.63 -34.52
CA THR A 270 26.57 6.93 -35.21
C THR A 270 25.20 7.61 -35.07
N TRP A 271 24.58 7.53 -33.89
CA TRP A 271 23.27 8.15 -33.61
C TRP A 271 23.47 9.56 -33.03
N ASN A 272 22.67 10.52 -33.49
CA ASN A 272 22.88 11.97 -33.24
C ASN A 272 22.21 12.51 -31.96
N ASP A 273 22.06 11.66 -30.94
CA ASP A 273 21.35 11.98 -29.69
C ASP A 273 22.35 11.99 -28.52
N ASP A 274 22.68 13.18 -28.02
CA ASP A 274 23.74 13.39 -27.03
C ASP A 274 23.18 13.42 -25.59
N GLU A 275 23.41 12.33 -24.86
CA GLU A 275 22.99 12.16 -23.45
C GLU A 275 23.87 12.95 -22.46
N THR A 276 24.91 13.67 -22.92
CA THR A 276 25.92 14.32 -22.07
C THR A 276 25.31 15.33 -21.10
N GLU A 277 24.42 16.21 -21.56
CA GLU A 277 23.79 17.24 -20.72
C GLU A 277 23.03 16.61 -19.55
N ARG A 278 22.28 15.52 -19.81
CA ARG A 278 21.49 14.85 -18.80
C ARG A 278 22.34 14.10 -17.77
N ILE A 279 23.48 13.56 -18.19
CA ILE A 279 24.45 12.94 -17.28
C ILE A 279 25.04 14.00 -16.34
N VAL A 280 25.41 15.17 -16.86
CA VAL A 280 25.95 16.27 -16.06
C VAL A 280 24.94 16.77 -15.03
N GLU A 281 23.66 16.91 -15.42
CA GLU A 281 22.59 17.27 -14.47
C GLU A 281 22.46 16.25 -13.33
N LEU A 282 22.53 14.94 -13.63
CA LEU A 282 22.45 13.89 -12.61
C LEU A 282 23.69 13.85 -11.71
N GLU A 283 24.87 14.13 -12.26
CA GLU A 283 26.11 14.22 -11.47
C GLU A 283 26.05 15.40 -10.47
N ALA A 284 25.44 16.52 -10.86
CA ALA A 284 25.16 17.63 -9.96
C ALA A 284 24.20 17.23 -8.82
N VAL A 285 23.11 16.52 -9.13
CA VAL A 285 22.18 15.98 -8.12
C VAL A 285 22.89 15.12 -7.08
N VAL A 286 23.81 14.25 -7.51
CA VAL A 286 24.59 13.39 -6.61
C VAL A 286 25.46 14.24 -5.68
N ALA A 287 26.14 15.25 -6.21
CA ALA A 287 26.97 16.15 -5.42
C ALA A 287 26.16 16.92 -4.37
N ASP A 288 24.99 17.44 -4.76
CA ASP A 288 24.10 18.18 -3.88
C ASP A 288 23.48 17.28 -2.79
N CYS A 289 23.10 16.05 -3.13
CA CYS A 289 22.63 15.07 -2.15
C CYS A 289 23.69 14.82 -1.06
N LEU A 290 24.96 14.68 -1.43
CA LEU A 290 26.05 14.51 -0.46
C LEU A 290 26.23 15.74 0.46
N VAL A 291 26.02 16.95 -0.06
CA VAL A 291 26.01 18.18 0.75
C VAL A 291 24.84 18.17 1.73
N MET A 292 23.63 17.88 1.24
CA MET A 292 22.41 17.82 2.05
C MET A 292 22.50 16.74 3.15
N GLN A 293 23.04 15.56 2.83
CA GLN A 293 23.26 14.49 3.82
C GLN A 293 24.16 14.96 4.97
N ARG A 294 25.30 15.60 4.65
CA ARG A 294 26.20 16.16 5.67
C ARG A 294 25.51 17.22 6.53
N GLN A 295 24.69 18.06 5.92
CA GLN A 295 23.92 19.08 6.62
C GLN A 295 22.90 18.46 7.59
N VAL A 296 22.16 17.43 7.16
CA VAL A 296 21.18 16.71 8.00
C VAL A 296 21.87 16.00 9.17
N ILE A 297 23.03 15.36 8.93
CA ILE A 297 23.84 14.74 9.99
C ILE A 297 24.32 15.80 10.99
N GLY A 298 24.75 16.97 10.50
CA GLY A 298 25.14 18.11 11.33
C GLY A 298 24.00 18.57 12.24
N TRP A 299 22.81 18.79 11.68
CA TRP A 299 21.61 19.15 12.43
C TRP A 299 21.22 18.09 13.47
N GLY A 300 21.27 16.80 13.08
CA GLY A 300 20.98 15.69 13.98
C GLY A 300 21.95 15.54 15.15
N SER A 301 23.11 16.20 15.07
CA SER A 301 24.20 16.16 16.06
C SER A 301 24.26 17.41 16.95
N LEU A 302 23.32 18.35 16.80
CA LEU A 302 23.27 19.57 17.60
C LEU A 302 23.16 19.25 19.12
N PRO A 303 23.74 20.07 20.02
CA PRO A 303 23.81 19.76 21.45
C PRO A 303 22.46 19.44 22.09
N PHE A 304 21.41 20.19 21.75
CA PHE A 304 20.07 20.00 22.31
C PHE A 304 19.37 18.72 21.80
N LEU A 305 19.84 18.12 20.70
CA LEU A 305 19.31 16.86 20.15
C LEU A 305 20.13 15.63 20.56
N ARG A 306 21.34 15.79 21.10
CA ARG A 306 22.24 14.68 21.43
C ARG A 306 21.56 13.65 22.33
N ASP A 307 20.99 14.10 23.45
CA ASP A 307 20.38 13.26 24.49
C ASP A 307 18.87 13.03 24.30
N VAL A 308 18.31 13.53 23.20
CA VAL A 308 16.89 13.35 22.86
C VAL A 308 16.65 11.94 22.35
N ARG A 309 15.62 11.28 22.89
CA ARG A 309 15.29 9.90 22.52
C ARG A 309 14.67 9.85 21.12
N LEU A 310 15.00 8.82 20.35
CA LEU A 310 14.27 8.52 19.11
C LEU A 310 12.89 7.96 19.48
N ARG A 311 11.85 8.47 18.82
CA ARG A 311 10.45 8.11 19.10
C ARG A 311 9.98 6.92 18.25
N THR A 312 9.06 6.14 18.80
CA THR A 312 8.39 4.96 18.19
C THR A 312 6.86 5.09 18.13
N GLN A 313 6.27 6.22 18.50
CA GLN A 313 4.81 6.42 18.59
C GLN A 313 4.25 7.41 17.54
N ARG A 314 2.95 7.32 17.25
CA ARG A 314 2.20 8.12 16.24
C ARG A 314 2.31 9.64 16.43
N THR A 315 2.43 10.40 15.35
CA THR A 315 2.52 11.87 15.38
C THR A 315 1.21 12.51 15.84
N VAL A 316 1.24 13.24 16.95
CA VAL A 316 0.14 14.06 17.46
C VAL A 316 0.50 15.54 17.27
N PRO A 317 -0.39 16.37 16.70
CA PRO A 317 -0.12 17.80 16.59
C PRO A 317 -0.18 18.47 17.98
N SER A 318 0.98 18.83 18.52
CA SER A 318 1.07 19.55 19.80
C SER A 318 0.84 21.05 19.60
N GLN A 319 0.47 21.75 20.69
CA GLN A 319 0.33 23.21 20.66
C GLN A 319 1.63 23.92 20.26
N VAL A 320 2.79 23.35 20.62
CA VAL A 320 4.10 23.90 20.24
C VAL A 320 4.33 23.74 18.74
N LEU A 321 4.03 22.58 18.16
CA LEU A 321 4.12 22.38 16.70
C LEU A 321 3.12 23.25 15.93
N GLN A 322 2.00 23.67 16.52
CA GLN A 322 1.01 24.51 15.83
C GLN A 322 1.30 26.00 15.97
N LYS A 323 1.73 26.46 17.15
CA LYS A 323 1.76 27.89 17.49
C LYS A 323 3.16 28.47 17.63
N HIS A 324 4.19 27.66 17.93
CA HIS A 324 5.54 28.18 18.11
C HIS A 324 6.15 28.53 16.73
N PRO A 325 6.70 29.73 16.52
CA PRO A 325 7.12 30.19 15.20
C PRO A 325 8.23 29.32 14.56
N ALA A 326 9.19 28.85 15.36
CA ALA A 326 10.25 27.95 14.88
C ALA A 326 9.73 26.53 14.59
N TYR A 327 9.08 25.88 15.57
CA TYR A 327 8.58 24.51 15.43
C TYR A 327 7.39 24.37 14.49
N GLY A 328 6.58 25.42 14.34
CA GLY A 328 5.50 25.48 13.35
C GLY A 328 6.02 25.45 11.92
N ARG A 329 7.10 26.20 11.64
CA ARG A 329 7.77 26.12 10.33
C ARG A 329 8.33 24.74 10.06
N PHE A 330 9.05 24.16 11.03
CA PHE A 330 9.49 22.77 10.93
C PHE A 330 8.31 21.83 10.67
N TYR A 331 7.20 21.99 11.40
CA TYR A 331 6.04 21.11 11.27
C TYR A 331 5.38 21.22 9.89
N GLN A 332 5.32 22.42 9.30
CA GLN A 332 4.84 22.60 7.92
C GLN A 332 5.74 21.90 6.90
N VAL A 333 7.06 22.03 7.05
CA VAL A 333 8.05 21.32 6.21
C VAL A 333 7.90 19.81 6.38
N PHE A 334 7.77 19.33 7.62
CA PHE A 334 7.51 17.93 7.92
C PHE A 334 6.24 17.43 7.24
N LEU A 335 5.11 18.14 7.36
CA LEU A 335 3.84 17.78 6.70
C LEU A 335 3.95 17.84 5.18
N ARG A 336 4.69 18.79 4.62
CA ARG A 336 4.95 18.86 3.19
C ARG A 336 5.78 17.65 2.73
N PHE A 337 6.84 17.29 3.45
CA PHE A 337 7.59 16.05 3.21
C PHE A 337 6.71 14.80 3.32
N GLN A 338 5.83 14.70 4.33
CA GLN A 338 4.90 13.57 4.46
C GLN A 338 3.98 13.45 3.24
N ARG A 339 3.50 14.59 2.72
CA ARG A 339 2.60 14.65 1.56
C ARG A 339 3.31 14.37 0.24
N GLU A 340 4.46 14.98 0.02
CA GLU A 340 5.13 15.06 -1.29
C GLU A 340 6.22 14.00 -1.49
N LEU A 341 6.86 13.51 -0.41
CA LEU A 341 8.07 12.67 -0.52
C LEU A 341 7.98 11.33 0.19
N ARG A 342 7.35 11.25 1.37
CA ARG A 342 7.15 9.95 2.06
C ARG A 342 6.21 9.04 1.27
N ARG A 343 5.33 9.63 0.46
CA ARG A 343 4.41 8.93 -0.44
C ARG A 343 4.98 8.71 -1.85
N GLY A 344 6.21 9.16 -2.08
CA GLY A 344 6.96 8.93 -3.31
C GLY A 344 7.52 7.52 -3.36
N LEU A 345 6.67 6.54 -3.65
CA LEU A 345 7.00 5.36 -4.45
C LEU A 345 8.19 4.53 -3.94
N ASN A 346 7.94 3.74 -2.89
CA ASN A 346 8.62 2.45 -2.73
C ASN A 346 7.93 1.43 -3.64
N THR A 347 7.88 1.74 -4.95
CA THR A 347 7.20 0.94 -5.99
C THR A 347 7.74 -0.47 -5.99
N ASP A 348 9.03 -0.67 -5.73
CA ASP A 348 9.64 -1.99 -5.75
C ASP A 348 9.17 -2.85 -4.57
N GLY A 349 9.13 -2.31 -3.35
CA GLY A 349 8.56 -3.02 -2.20
C GLY A 349 7.06 -3.26 -2.32
N PHE A 350 6.35 -2.33 -2.95
CA PHE A 350 4.91 -2.42 -3.22
C PHE A 350 4.60 -3.45 -4.33
N LEU A 351 5.27 -3.39 -5.48
CA LEU A 351 5.16 -4.35 -6.59
C LEU A 351 5.59 -5.75 -6.15
N THR A 352 6.67 -5.86 -5.37
CA THR A 352 7.10 -7.15 -4.79
C THR A 352 5.99 -7.73 -3.92
N ARG A 353 5.34 -6.92 -3.08
CA ARG A 353 4.24 -7.37 -2.21
C ARG A 353 2.92 -7.63 -2.93
N ILE A 354 2.58 -6.82 -3.93
CA ILE A 354 1.44 -7.08 -4.81
C ILE A 354 1.66 -8.37 -5.58
N ALA A 355 2.87 -8.61 -6.08
CA ALA A 355 3.21 -9.87 -6.75
C ALA A 355 3.23 -11.09 -5.81
N LEU A 356 3.06 -10.91 -4.50
CA LEU A 356 2.81 -11.96 -3.51
C LEU A 356 1.31 -12.18 -3.23
N ARG A 357 0.39 -11.32 -3.71
CA ARG A 357 -1.06 -11.51 -3.54
C ARG A 357 -1.60 -12.56 -4.50
N LYS A 358 -2.82 -13.05 -4.21
CA LYS A 358 -3.41 -14.05 -5.08
C LYS A 358 -3.76 -13.48 -6.45
N MET A 359 -3.48 -14.23 -7.51
CA MET A 359 -3.80 -13.80 -8.88
C MET A 359 -5.28 -13.46 -9.07
N SER A 360 -6.17 -14.22 -8.43
CA SER A 360 -7.61 -13.93 -8.42
C SER A 360 -7.94 -12.61 -7.74
N GLU A 361 -7.31 -12.31 -6.60
CA GLU A 361 -7.51 -11.06 -5.86
C GLU A 361 -6.93 -9.86 -6.64
N LEU A 362 -5.76 -10.03 -7.26
CA LEU A 362 -5.16 -9.03 -8.13
C LEU A 362 -6.04 -8.72 -9.33
N TYR A 363 -6.59 -9.77 -9.96
CA TYR A 363 -7.46 -9.63 -11.11
C TYR A 363 -8.78 -8.95 -10.74
N GLU A 364 -9.39 -9.32 -9.61
CA GLU A 364 -10.61 -8.68 -9.11
C GLU A 364 -10.38 -7.20 -8.85
N MET A 365 -9.35 -6.88 -8.05
CA MET A 365 -8.96 -5.52 -7.74
C MET A 365 -8.68 -4.70 -9.00
N TRP A 366 -7.88 -5.24 -9.93
CA TRP A 366 -7.60 -4.60 -11.23
C TRP A 366 -8.88 -4.38 -12.04
N SER A 367 -9.76 -5.38 -12.11
CA SER A 367 -11.00 -5.33 -12.90
C SER A 367 -11.90 -4.21 -12.40
N VAL A 368 -12.07 -4.16 -11.09
CA VAL A 368 -12.81 -3.14 -10.35
C VAL A 368 -12.25 -1.74 -10.62
N PHE A 369 -10.94 -1.54 -10.47
CA PHE A 369 -10.29 -0.24 -10.75
C PHE A 369 -10.47 0.20 -12.21
N ARG A 370 -10.14 -0.70 -13.14
CA ARG A 370 -10.17 -0.42 -14.57
C ARG A 370 -11.59 -0.12 -15.03
N LEU A 371 -12.56 -0.91 -14.62
CA LEU A 371 -13.96 -0.69 -14.96
C LEU A 371 -14.47 0.64 -14.39
N THR A 372 -14.13 0.96 -13.14
CA THR A 372 -14.48 2.25 -12.54
C THR A 372 -13.94 3.41 -13.36
N ARG A 373 -12.66 3.37 -13.75
CA ARG A 373 -12.05 4.42 -14.57
C ARG A 373 -12.76 4.57 -15.92
N LEU A 374 -13.13 3.46 -16.56
CA LEU A 374 -13.89 3.47 -17.82
C LEU A 374 -15.27 4.11 -17.62
N ILE A 375 -16.02 3.71 -16.61
CA ILE A 375 -17.35 4.27 -16.30
C ILE A 375 -17.24 5.76 -16.01
N LEU A 376 -16.29 6.20 -15.18
CA LEU A 376 -16.08 7.62 -14.89
C LEU A 376 -15.70 8.41 -16.13
N PHE A 377 -14.88 7.85 -17.01
CA PHE A 377 -14.52 8.48 -18.28
C PHE A 377 -15.76 8.65 -19.17
N LEU A 378 -16.58 7.61 -19.30
CA LEU A 378 -17.81 7.63 -20.08
C LEU A 378 -18.82 8.63 -19.48
N LEU A 379 -19.17 8.51 -18.20
CA LEU A 379 -20.14 9.41 -17.54
C LEU A 379 -19.73 10.89 -17.65
N ARG A 380 -18.45 11.22 -17.50
CA ARG A 380 -17.97 12.61 -17.66
C ARG A 380 -18.12 13.13 -19.10
N ARG A 381 -17.99 12.26 -20.10
CA ARG A 381 -18.26 12.60 -21.51
C ARG A 381 -19.73 12.91 -21.77
N PHE A 382 -20.62 12.38 -20.92
CA PHE A 382 -22.05 12.67 -20.92
C PHE A 382 -22.45 13.67 -19.83
N ASP A 383 -21.55 14.61 -19.47
CA ASP A 383 -21.81 15.76 -18.59
C ASP A 383 -22.13 15.44 -17.12
N TYR A 384 -21.80 14.24 -16.63
CA TYR A 384 -21.90 13.96 -15.19
C TYR A 384 -20.77 14.64 -14.41
N GLN A 385 -21.14 15.32 -13.33
CA GLN A 385 -20.21 15.97 -12.41
C GLN A 385 -19.97 15.09 -11.18
N LEU A 386 -18.70 14.96 -10.77
CA LEU A 386 -18.32 14.24 -9.56
C LEU A 386 -18.69 15.08 -8.32
N ILE A 387 -19.54 14.54 -7.45
CA ILE A 387 -19.93 15.19 -6.18
C ILE A 387 -19.07 14.70 -5.03
N SER A 388 -18.84 13.38 -4.96
CA SER A 388 -18.12 12.74 -3.86
C SER A 388 -17.33 11.55 -4.38
N SER A 389 -16.15 11.35 -3.79
CA SER A 389 -15.33 10.14 -3.92
C SER A 389 -14.71 9.76 -2.58
N GLU A 390 -15.29 10.21 -1.46
CA GLU A 390 -14.75 9.95 -0.12
C GLU A 390 -14.84 8.47 0.24
N GLY A 391 -13.83 7.96 0.96
CA GLY A 391 -13.82 6.59 1.46
C GLY A 391 -13.56 5.52 0.41
N PHE A 392 -13.33 5.89 -0.86
CA PHE A 392 -13.15 4.91 -1.93
C PHE A 392 -12.00 3.91 -1.68
N PHE A 393 -10.99 4.33 -0.91
CA PHE A 393 -9.88 3.48 -0.50
C PHE A 393 -9.33 3.86 0.87
N ARG A 394 -8.81 2.85 1.58
CA ARG A 394 -7.90 3.03 2.72
C ARG A 394 -6.48 2.72 2.29
N VAL A 395 -5.58 3.67 2.56
CA VAL A 395 -4.13 3.48 2.40
C VAL A 395 -3.54 3.31 3.78
N ASP A 396 -2.96 2.15 4.06
CA ASP A 396 -2.17 1.98 5.29
C ASP A 396 -0.81 2.68 5.14
N ASP A 397 -0.57 3.66 6.02
CA ASP A 397 0.54 4.63 6.01
C ASP A 397 1.94 3.98 6.11
N GLU A 398 2.03 2.71 6.49
CA GLU A 398 3.32 2.02 6.62
C GLU A 398 3.73 1.23 5.38
N PHE A 399 2.80 0.84 4.49
CA PHE A 399 3.14 -0.09 3.39
C PHE A 399 2.29 -0.02 2.11
N PHE A 400 1.49 1.02 1.86
CA PHE A 400 0.61 1.11 0.68
C PHE A 400 -0.25 -0.15 0.52
N HIS A 401 -0.91 -0.58 1.58
CA HIS A 401 -1.99 -1.55 1.41
C HIS A 401 -3.20 -0.80 0.87
N PHE A 402 -3.60 -1.09 -0.36
CA PHE A 402 -4.89 -0.63 -0.89
C PHE A 402 -5.93 -1.67 -0.51
N GLU A 403 -6.80 -1.25 0.41
CA GLU A 403 -8.10 -1.89 0.63
C GLU A 403 -9.14 -0.93 0.08
N VAL A 404 -10.00 -1.45 -0.80
CA VAL A 404 -11.24 -0.76 -1.15
C VAL A 404 -12.09 -0.78 0.11
N ASP A 405 -12.51 0.39 0.60
CA ASP A 405 -13.42 0.42 1.73
C ASP A 405 -14.77 -0.16 1.29
N ARG A 406 -15.39 -1.03 2.07
CA ARG A 406 -16.72 -1.57 1.72
C ARG A 406 -17.81 -0.50 1.76
N ASP A 407 -17.55 0.58 2.48
CA ASP A 407 -18.44 1.74 2.57
C ASP A 407 -18.09 2.81 1.51
N ALA A 408 -17.13 2.54 0.63
CA ALA A 408 -16.74 3.39 -0.49
C ALA A 408 -17.92 3.69 -1.44
N GLU A 409 -18.16 4.97 -1.71
CA GLU A 409 -19.05 5.38 -2.79
C GLU A 409 -18.44 6.49 -3.65
N ILE A 410 -18.51 6.32 -4.98
CA ILE A 410 -18.31 7.43 -5.91
C ILE A 410 -19.67 7.92 -6.37
N VAL A 411 -19.93 9.20 -6.17
CA VAL A 411 -21.21 9.83 -6.48
C VAL A 411 -21.02 10.86 -7.59
N LEU A 412 -21.75 10.67 -8.69
CA LEU A 412 -21.85 11.63 -9.78
C LEU A 412 -23.30 12.13 -9.91
N SER A 413 -23.50 13.33 -10.48
CA SER A 413 -24.83 13.82 -10.78
C SER A 413 -24.95 14.54 -12.12
N LYS A 414 -26.17 14.50 -12.66
CA LYS A 414 -26.61 15.25 -13.83
C LYS A 414 -28.13 15.46 -13.76
N ALA A 415 -28.59 16.71 -13.80
CA ALA A 415 -30.01 17.06 -14.00
C ALA A 415 -31.03 16.24 -13.16
N GLY A 416 -30.77 16.05 -11.87
CA GLY A 416 -31.65 15.28 -10.97
C GLY A 416 -31.43 13.77 -10.95
N LYS A 417 -30.57 13.25 -11.84
CA LYS A 417 -30.02 11.90 -11.79
C LYS A 417 -28.76 11.87 -10.93
N ARG A 418 -28.64 10.86 -10.07
CA ARG A 418 -27.45 10.58 -9.25
C ARG A 418 -26.95 9.18 -9.59
N VAL A 419 -25.71 9.05 -10.01
CA VAL A 419 -25.05 7.75 -10.23
C VAL A 419 -24.15 7.47 -9.02
N VAL A 420 -24.28 6.28 -8.44
CA VAL A 420 -23.49 5.84 -7.29
C VAL A 420 -22.76 4.57 -7.66
N ILE A 421 -21.43 4.58 -7.61
CA ILE A 421 -20.58 3.40 -7.82
C ILE A 421 -20.16 2.87 -6.45
N ARG A 422 -20.44 1.60 -6.17
CA ARG A 422 -20.18 0.91 -4.89
C ARG A 422 -19.36 -0.36 -5.08
N TYR A 423 -18.53 -0.68 -4.09
CA TYR A 423 -17.61 -1.83 -4.06
C TYR A 423 -18.07 -2.76 -2.97
N GLU A 424 -18.17 -4.04 -3.30
CA GLU A 424 -18.75 -5.04 -2.40
C GLU A 424 -20.07 -4.56 -1.72
N PRO A 425 -21.03 -3.92 -2.44
CA PRO A 425 -22.24 -3.42 -1.80
C PRO A 425 -23.04 -4.56 -1.20
N THR A 426 -23.55 -4.37 0.01
CA THR A 426 -24.39 -5.37 0.67
C THR A 426 -25.86 -5.06 0.46
N TYR A 427 -26.55 -5.95 -0.26
CA TYR A 427 -28.00 -5.91 -0.42
C TYR A 427 -28.67 -6.84 0.61
N PRO A 428 -29.29 -6.29 1.65
CA PRO A 428 -29.88 -7.09 2.72
C PRO A 428 -31.18 -7.78 2.30
N PRO A 429 -31.60 -8.85 3.00
CA PRO A 429 -32.92 -9.45 2.81
C PRO A 429 -34.04 -8.40 2.90
N MET A 430 -35.08 -8.54 2.07
CA MET A 430 -36.17 -7.56 2.00
C MET A 430 -36.90 -7.31 3.33
N ASP A 431 -36.88 -8.27 4.25
CA ASP A 431 -37.52 -8.14 5.57
C ASP A 431 -36.66 -7.36 6.57
N SER A 432 -35.37 -7.16 6.28
CA SER A 432 -34.40 -6.54 7.19
C SER A 432 -34.44 -5.01 7.17
N VAL A 433 -34.95 -4.39 6.09
CA VAL A 433 -34.98 -2.92 5.95
C VAL A 433 -36.35 -2.41 5.50
N PRO A 434 -36.78 -1.23 5.94
CA PRO A 434 -38.09 -0.68 5.59
C PRO A 434 -38.19 -0.20 4.13
N GLN A 435 -37.08 0.25 3.55
CA GLN A 435 -36.99 0.79 2.19
C GLN A 435 -35.55 0.65 1.69
N GLY A 436 -35.34 0.47 0.39
CA GLY A 436 -34.01 0.47 -0.23
C GLY A 436 -33.83 -0.59 -1.29
N LEU A 437 -32.60 -0.72 -1.79
CA LEU A 437 -32.17 -1.89 -2.56
C LEU A 437 -32.02 -3.07 -1.62
N VAL A 438 -32.67 -4.18 -1.96
CA VAL A 438 -32.77 -5.40 -1.15
C VAL A 438 -32.61 -6.62 -2.04
N THR A 439 -32.46 -7.79 -1.43
CA THR A 439 -32.66 -9.08 -2.09
C THR A 439 -33.98 -9.73 -1.69
N LYS A 440 -34.62 -10.40 -2.65
CA LYS A 440 -35.81 -11.25 -2.46
C LYS A 440 -35.50 -12.54 -1.68
N ARG A 441 -34.23 -12.83 -1.38
CA ARG A 441 -33.80 -14.00 -0.60
C ARG A 441 -33.69 -13.68 0.89
N ARG A 442 -33.60 -14.74 1.69
CA ARG A 442 -33.42 -14.67 3.15
C ARG A 442 -31.97 -14.36 3.56
N TYR A 443 -31.03 -14.39 2.63
CA TYR A 443 -29.61 -14.11 2.84
C TYR A 443 -29.20 -12.94 1.95
N GLN A 444 -28.20 -12.18 2.40
CA GLN A 444 -27.71 -10.99 1.69
C GLN A 444 -26.99 -11.36 0.38
N ARG A 445 -26.93 -10.40 -0.55
CA ARG A 445 -26.14 -10.50 -1.79
C ARG A 445 -25.06 -9.41 -1.80
N THR A 446 -23.86 -9.77 -2.23
CA THR A 446 -22.69 -8.88 -2.27
C THR A 446 -21.92 -9.12 -3.57
N PRO A 447 -22.25 -8.42 -4.67
CA PRO A 447 -21.41 -8.42 -5.88
C PRO A 447 -20.14 -7.61 -5.67
N ASP A 448 -19.12 -7.79 -6.51
CA ASP A 448 -17.83 -7.09 -6.36
C ASP A 448 -17.95 -5.58 -6.68
N LEU A 449 -18.76 -5.22 -7.68
CA LEU A 449 -19.03 -3.83 -8.07
C LEU A 449 -20.51 -3.64 -8.46
N ALA A 450 -21.10 -2.53 -8.05
CA ALA A 450 -22.39 -2.09 -8.58
C ALA A 450 -22.38 -0.61 -8.96
N VAL A 451 -23.15 -0.28 -10.01
CA VAL A 451 -23.39 1.08 -10.47
C VAL A 451 -24.89 1.32 -10.40
N GLU A 452 -25.30 2.20 -9.50
CA GLU A 452 -26.69 2.47 -9.19
C GLU A 452 -27.10 3.84 -9.75
N LEU A 453 -28.16 3.87 -10.55
CA LEU A 453 -28.82 5.09 -10.99
C LEU A 453 -29.97 5.42 -10.03
N TRP A 454 -29.96 6.64 -9.51
CA TRP A 454 -30.92 7.15 -8.57
C TRP A 454 -31.64 8.38 -9.13
N GLU A 455 -32.97 8.35 -9.12
CA GLU A 455 -33.83 9.46 -9.54
C GLU A 455 -34.93 9.65 -8.49
N GLY A 456 -35.13 10.88 -8.02
CA GLY A 456 -36.17 11.19 -7.02
C GLY A 456 -36.08 10.35 -5.73
N GLY A 457 -34.86 9.94 -5.33
CA GLY A 457 -34.63 9.12 -4.14
C GLY A 457 -34.96 7.62 -4.31
N ARG A 458 -35.13 7.14 -5.54
CA ARG A 458 -35.38 5.73 -5.87
C ARG A 458 -34.28 5.21 -6.80
N ALA A 459 -33.83 3.98 -6.57
CA ALA A 459 -32.95 3.30 -7.52
C ALA A 459 -33.75 2.86 -8.75
N THR A 460 -33.47 3.46 -9.90
CA THR A 460 -34.17 3.20 -11.17
C THR A 460 -33.47 2.13 -12.01
N ALA A 461 -32.15 2.02 -11.90
CA ALA A 461 -31.36 0.99 -12.56
C ALA A 461 -30.13 0.63 -11.72
N VAL A 462 -29.73 -0.63 -11.75
CA VAL A 462 -28.50 -1.13 -11.14
C VAL A 462 -27.76 -2.00 -12.16
N LEU A 463 -26.50 -1.69 -12.40
CA LEU A 463 -25.59 -2.53 -13.18
C LEU A 463 -24.69 -3.28 -12.21
N ILE A 464 -24.56 -4.59 -12.37
CA ILE A 464 -23.78 -5.45 -11.49
C ILE A 464 -22.60 -6.04 -12.25
N PHE A 465 -21.42 -6.00 -11.63
CA PHE A 465 -20.21 -6.60 -12.15
C PHE A 465 -19.50 -7.45 -11.09
N ASP A 466 -19.06 -8.64 -11.46
CA ASP A 466 -18.38 -9.59 -10.57
C ASP A 466 -17.15 -10.13 -11.32
N ALA A 467 -15.96 -9.97 -10.77
CA ALA A 467 -14.73 -10.37 -11.42
C ALA A 467 -14.41 -11.84 -11.12
N LYS A 468 -14.08 -12.60 -12.17
CA LYS A 468 -13.80 -14.03 -12.07
C LYS A 468 -12.55 -14.36 -12.89
N TYR A 469 -11.50 -14.75 -12.18
CA TYR A 469 -10.23 -15.14 -12.82
C TYR A 469 -10.29 -16.54 -13.47
N LYS A 470 -11.21 -17.39 -13.00
CA LYS A 470 -11.34 -18.76 -13.52
C LYS A 470 -11.92 -18.74 -14.93
N THR A 471 -11.34 -19.57 -15.79
CA THR A 471 -11.80 -19.78 -17.16
C THR A 471 -11.70 -21.26 -17.53
N GLU A 472 -12.55 -21.68 -18.46
CA GLU A 472 -12.51 -22.99 -19.09
C GLU A 472 -12.22 -22.87 -20.60
N MET A 473 -11.91 -23.99 -21.24
CA MET A 473 -11.64 -24.02 -22.68
C MET A 473 -12.86 -24.59 -23.40
N ASP A 474 -13.52 -23.76 -24.22
CA ASP A 474 -14.53 -24.22 -25.16
C ASP A 474 -14.08 -23.93 -26.60
N LYS A 475 -14.14 -24.94 -27.47
CA LYS A 475 -13.76 -24.86 -28.90
C LYS A 475 -12.40 -24.17 -29.15
N GLY A 476 -11.43 -24.37 -28.24
CA GLY A 476 -10.09 -23.79 -28.34
C GLY A 476 -9.98 -22.31 -27.93
N ARG A 477 -11.02 -21.75 -27.30
CA ARG A 477 -11.03 -20.38 -26.75
C ARG A 477 -11.26 -20.43 -25.23
N SER A 478 -10.63 -19.49 -24.53
CA SER A 478 -10.85 -19.29 -23.09
C SER A 478 -12.22 -18.63 -22.87
N THR A 479 -13.13 -19.35 -22.21
CA THR A 479 -14.49 -18.91 -21.87
C THR A 479 -14.74 -18.95 -20.36
N PHE A 480 -15.88 -18.42 -19.92
CA PHE A 480 -16.30 -18.38 -18.53
C PHE A 480 -16.92 -19.71 -18.08
N LEU A 481 -17.09 -19.90 -16.78
CA LEU A 481 -17.82 -21.06 -16.25
C LEU A 481 -19.33 -20.76 -16.20
N ASP A 482 -20.16 -21.73 -16.59
CA ASP A 482 -21.62 -21.58 -16.58
C ASP A 482 -22.18 -21.19 -15.20
N GLU A 483 -21.58 -21.68 -14.11
CA GLU A 483 -21.97 -21.35 -12.74
C GLU A 483 -21.84 -19.85 -12.42
N ASP A 484 -20.87 -19.17 -13.03
CA ASP A 484 -20.63 -17.74 -12.82
C ASP A 484 -21.70 -16.89 -13.51
N VAL A 485 -22.18 -17.29 -14.70
CA VAL A 485 -23.31 -16.63 -15.38
C VAL A 485 -24.65 -16.94 -14.69
N GLN A 486 -24.81 -18.13 -14.11
CA GLN A 486 -25.96 -18.43 -13.25
C GLN A 486 -25.99 -17.54 -12.01
N LYS A 487 -24.83 -17.25 -11.40
CA LYS A 487 -24.70 -16.29 -10.30
C LYS A 487 -25.18 -14.89 -10.71
N MET A 488 -24.83 -14.43 -11.92
CA MET A 488 -25.29 -13.14 -12.44
C MET A 488 -26.81 -13.12 -12.69
N SER A 489 -27.36 -14.23 -13.19
CA SER A 489 -28.81 -14.41 -13.36
C SER A 489 -29.55 -14.33 -12.01
N ALA A 490 -28.94 -14.88 -10.95
CA ALA A 490 -29.45 -14.75 -9.59
C ALA A 490 -29.40 -13.30 -9.10
N TYR A 491 -28.28 -12.59 -9.28
CA TYR A 491 -28.21 -11.17 -8.92
C TYR A 491 -29.27 -10.33 -9.64
N HIS A 492 -29.40 -10.50 -10.96
CA HIS A 492 -30.37 -9.79 -11.77
C HIS A 492 -31.82 -10.01 -11.31
N SER A 493 -32.20 -11.26 -11.03
CA SER A 493 -33.57 -11.61 -10.66
C SER A 493 -33.91 -11.34 -9.18
N GLU A 494 -32.93 -11.40 -8.29
CA GLU A 494 -33.14 -11.34 -6.85
C GLU A 494 -32.96 -9.95 -6.24
N ILE A 495 -32.09 -9.11 -6.79
CA ILE A 495 -31.88 -7.74 -6.30
C ILE A 495 -32.99 -6.83 -6.83
N ALA A 496 -33.60 -6.06 -5.93
CA ALA A 496 -34.81 -5.31 -6.20
C ALA A 496 -34.93 -4.06 -5.33
N TRP A 497 -35.76 -3.12 -5.76
CA TRP A 497 -36.12 -1.94 -4.99
C TRP A 497 -37.38 -2.19 -4.16
N LYS A 498 -37.30 -1.91 -2.86
CA LYS A 498 -38.41 -1.93 -1.91
C LYS A 498 -38.84 -0.51 -1.56
N GLU A 499 -40.11 -0.18 -1.78
CA GLU A 499 -40.71 1.09 -1.33
C GLU A 499 -41.12 1.04 0.15
N ARG A 500 -41.07 2.21 0.82
CA ARG A 500 -41.34 2.36 2.27
C ARG A 500 -42.74 1.93 2.69
N HIS A 501 -43.72 2.09 1.80
CA HIS A 501 -45.13 1.90 2.11
C HIS A 501 -45.82 1.11 0.99
N GLY A 502 -46.14 -0.14 1.27
CA GLY A 502 -46.99 -0.98 0.43
C GLY A 502 -46.77 -2.47 0.71
N ARG A 503 -47.83 -3.28 0.62
CA ARG A 503 -47.73 -4.74 0.45
C ARG A 503 -47.19 -5.14 -0.94
N ALA A 504 -46.67 -4.16 -1.70
CA ALA A 504 -46.19 -4.37 -3.06
C ALA A 504 -44.87 -5.14 -3.01
N TYR A 505 -44.80 -6.21 -3.79
CA TYR A 505 -43.60 -7.01 -3.96
C TYR A 505 -42.45 -6.13 -4.48
N PRO A 506 -41.20 -6.32 -4.02
CA PRO A 506 -40.06 -5.54 -4.50
C PRO A 506 -39.96 -5.56 -6.02
N ARG A 507 -39.74 -4.38 -6.62
CA ARG A 507 -39.67 -4.20 -8.07
C ARG A 507 -38.25 -4.48 -8.56
N SER A 508 -38.11 -5.08 -9.75
CA SER A 508 -36.79 -5.29 -10.35
C SER A 508 -36.07 -3.96 -10.47
N ALA A 509 -34.81 -3.93 -10.06
CA ALA A 509 -33.96 -2.74 -10.13
C ALA A 509 -32.69 -2.99 -10.94
N VAL A 510 -32.27 -4.24 -11.11
CA VAL A 510 -31.09 -4.58 -11.91
C VAL A 510 -31.43 -4.47 -13.38
N ALA A 511 -30.70 -3.61 -14.10
CA ALA A 511 -30.81 -3.46 -15.54
C ALA A 511 -29.89 -4.43 -16.27
N SER A 512 -28.75 -4.79 -15.68
CA SER A 512 -27.84 -5.79 -16.23
C SER A 512 -26.89 -6.39 -15.18
N ALA A 513 -26.42 -7.62 -15.39
CA ALA A 513 -25.44 -8.26 -14.52
C ALA A 513 -24.41 -9.07 -15.32
N TYR A 514 -23.14 -8.72 -15.23
CA TYR A 514 -22.08 -9.33 -16.03
C TYR A 514 -20.90 -9.79 -15.18
N ILE A 515 -20.30 -10.91 -15.58
CA ILE A 515 -18.97 -11.26 -15.07
C ILE A 515 -17.88 -10.57 -15.89
N LEU A 516 -16.81 -10.17 -15.22
CA LEU A 516 -15.57 -9.72 -15.84
C LEU A 516 -14.57 -10.88 -15.75
N TYR A 517 -14.08 -11.37 -16.87
CA TYR A 517 -13.22 -12.57 -16.85
C TYR A 517 -12.09 -12.52 -17.90
N PRO A 518 -10.94 -13.19 -17.66
CA PRO A 518 -9.77 -13.08 -18.52
C PRO A 518 -9.87 -14.01 -19.76
N GLY A 519 -11.01 -14.02 -20.44
CA GLY A 519 -11.23 -14.80 -21.65
C GLY A 519 -11.35 -13.95 -22.90
N GLU A 520 -11.93 -14.54 -23.95
CA GLU A 520 -11.94 -13.96 -25.29
C GLU A 520 -13.34 -13.67 -25.84
N VAL A 521 -14.37 -14.22 -25.19
CA VAL A 521 -15.73 -14.25 -25.74
C VAL A 521 -16.61 -13.26 -24.99
N LEU A 522 -17.17 -12.30 -25.72
CA LEU A 522 -18.33 -11.55 -25.24
C LEU A 522 -19.55 -12.42 -25.47
N GLU A 523 -20.29 -12.72 -24.40
CA GLU A 523 -21.49 -13.54 -24.50
C GLU A 523 -22.61 -12.98 -23.64
N HIS A 524 -23.81 -13.00 -24.19
CA HIS A 524 -25.06 -12.74 -23.49
C HIS A 524 -25.73 -14.08 -23.21
N ASN A 525 -26.31 -14.23 -22.01
CA ASN A 525 -27.10 -15.40 -21.68
C ASN A 525 -28.30 -15.47 -22.66
N PRO A 526 -28.45 -16.56 -23.44
CA PRO A 526 -29.53 -16.67 -24.44
C PRO A 526 -30.94 -16.54 -23.86
N HIS A 527 -31.10 -16.86 -22.57
CA HIS A 527 -32.38 -16.80 -21.87
C HIS A 527 -32.62 -15.44 -21.16
N MET A 528 -31.58 -14.62 -21.01
CA MET A 528 -31.63 -13.33 -20.31
C MET A 528 -30.51 -12.43 -20.84
N ILE A 529 -30.80 -11.65 -21.88
CA ILE A 529 -29.79 -10.87 -22.63
C ILE A 529 -29.11 -9.79 -21.78
N GLU A 530 -29.74 -9.38 -20.68
CA GLU A 530 -29.23 -8.46 -19.67
C GLU A 530 -28.14 -9.07 -18.79
N VAL A 531 -27.93 -10.38 -18.90
CA VAL A 531 -26.93 -11.14 -18.15
C VAL A 531 -25.89 -11.70 -19.11
N GLY A 532 -24.62 -11.71 -18.72
CA GLY A 532 -23.59 -12.28 -19.58
C GLY A 532 -22.18 -12.24 -19.02
N ALA A 533 -21.21 -12.34 -19.91
CA ALA A 533 -19.79 -12.37 -19.61
C ALA A 533 -19.02 -11.40 -20.51
N LEU A 534 -18.28 -10.49 -19.89
CA LEU A 534 -17.44 -9.49 -20.55
C LEU A 534 -15.97 -9.94 -20.49
N PRO A 535 -15.30 -10.14 -21.65
CA PRO A 535 -13.88 -10.45 -21.68
C PRO A 535 -13.10 -9.22 -21.22
N PHE A 536 -12.47 -9.31 -20.06
CA PHE A 536 -11.80 -8.18 -19.41
C PHE A 536 -10.34 -8.54 -19.14
N VAL A 537 -9.44 -8.09 -20.01
CA VAL A 537 -8.02 -8.48 -19.98
C VAL A 537 -7.08 -7.27 -19.85
N PRO A 538 -5.97 -7.39 -19.11
CA PRO A 538 -4.99 -6.32 -18.99
C PRO A 538 -4.31 -5.97 -20.32
N GLY A 539 -4.02 -4.68 -20.49
CA GLY A 539 -3.32 -4.14 -21.66
C GLY A 539 -4.23 -3.61 -22.79
N PRO A 540 -3.65 -3.27 -23.95
CA PRO A 540 -4.34 -2.54 -25.01
C PRO A 540 -5.24 -3.41 -25.91
N LYS A 541 -5.08 -4.73 -25.90
CA LYS A 541 -5.86 -5.64 -26.76
C LYS A 541 -7.29 -5.78 -26.20
N GLN A 542 -8.29 -5.80 -27.09
CA GLN A 542 -9.73 -5.94 -26.81
C GLN A 542 -10.44 -4.73 -26.12
N GLN A 543 -9.81 -3.56 -26.05
CA GLN A 543 -10.42 -2.39 -25.40
C GLN A 543 -11.67 -1.86 -26.13
N ASP A 544 -11.69 -1.84 -27.46
CA ASP A 544 -12.79 -1.20 -28.20
C ASP A 544 -14.12 -1.94 -28.08
N ALA A 545 -14.11 -3.28 -28.17
CA ALA A 545 -15.32 -4.09 -28.06
C ALA A 545 -15.91 -4.04 -26.64
N VAL A 546 -15.06 -4.08 -25.62
CA VAL A 546 -15.48 -3.95 -24.21
C VAL A 546 -16.02 -2.55 -23.93
N ASN A 547 -15.35 -1.52 -24.44
CA ASN A 547 -15.81 -0.14 -24.30
C ASN A 547 -17.19 0.05 -24.95
N GLN A 548 -17.39 -0.49 -26.15
CA GLN A 548 -18.68 -0.44 -26.82
C GLN A 548 -19.76 -1.18 -26.03
N ALA A 549 -19.49 -2.41 -25.59
CA ALA A 549 -20.43 -3.16 -24.76
C ALA A 549 -20.79 -2.41 -23.46
N LEU A 550 -19.81 -1.78 -22.79
CA LEU A 550 -20.07 -0.94 -21.61
C LEU A 550 -20.93 0.28 -21.93
N VAL A 551 -20.71 0.94 -23.08
CA VAL A 551 -21.58 2.04 -23.53
C VAL A 551 -23.00 1.54 -23.71
N ASP A 552 -23.19 0.40 -24.39
CA ASP A 552 -24.52 -0.18 -24.63
C ASP A 552 -25.22 -0.52 -23.31
N LEU A 553 -24.50 -1.06 -22.31
CA LEU A 553 -25.03 -1.33 -20.97
C LEU A 553 -25.45 -0.04 -20.24
N LEU A 554 -24.63 1.01 -20.31
CA LEU A 554 -24.95 2.30 -19.68
C LEU A 554 -26.16 2.97 -20.34
N VAL A 555 -26.29 2.89 -21.67
CA VAL A 555 -27.43 3.40 -22.42
C VAL A 555 -28.71 2.62 -22.07
N ASN A 556 -28.64 1.28 -22.06
CA ASN A 556 -29.78 0.43 -21.72
C ASN A 556 -30.29 0.66 -20.29
N ALA A 557 -29.40 0.99 -19.36
CA ALA A 557 -29.76 1.35 -17.99
C ALA A 557 -30.20 2.82 -17.83
N GLY A 558 -30.19 3.62 -18.90
CA GLY A 558 -30.61 5.02 -18.89
C GLY A 558 -29.65 5.96 -18.15
N LEU A 559 -28.40 5.54 -17.95
CA LEU A 559 -27.35 6.35 -17.34
C LEU A 559 -26.81 7.39 -18.33
N VAL A 560 -26.87 7.11 -19.63
CA VAL A 560 -26.13 7.83 -20.67
C VAL A 560 -27.05 8.32 -21.77
#